data_AF-A0A3D5X947-F1
#
_entry.id   AF-A0A3D5X947-F1
#
_cell.length_a   1.000
_cell.length_b   1.000
_cell.length_c   1.000
_cell.angle_alpha   90.00
_cell.angle_beta   90.00
_cell.angle_gamma   90.00
#
_symmetry.space_group_name_H-M   'P 1'
#
loop_
_entity.id
_entity.type
_entity.pdbx_description
1 polymer ?
#
loop_
_entity_poly.entity_id
_entity_poly.type
_entity_poly.pdbx_seq_one_letter_code
_entity_poly.pdbx_strand_id
1 'polypeptide(L)'
;MKKLVLLLCTILATASLIANPAEGGANFRITGRVLDENNKPLPWAVVAVENTLLGTTVQVDGTYQLNFRKGGSYTLTASFMGYGKVTKQITVDENTQV
;
A
#
# COMPACT_ATOMS: atom_id res chain seq x y z
N MET A 1 21.46 -6.79 11.38
CA MET A 1 20.61 -7.06 10.21
C MET A 1 19.33 -6.27 10.41
N LYS A 2 19.12 -5.21 9.63
CA LYS A 2 18.09 -4.19 9.89
C LYS A 2 16.72 -4.64 9.37
N LYS A 3 15.64 -4.45 10.14
CA LYS A 3 14.31 -5.03 9.84
C LYS A 3 13.29 -3.94 9.48
N LEU A 4 12.59 -4.10 8.37
CA LEU A 4 11.61 -3.14 7.86
C LEU A 4 10.21 -3.47 8.40
N VAL A 5 9.42 -2.44 8.76
CA VAL A 5 8.12 -2.59 9.44
C VAL A 5 7.03 -1.91 8.61
N LEU A 6 5.98 -2.67 8.25
CA LEU A 6 4.84 -2.21 7.47
C LEU A 6 3.64 -2.00 8.41
N LEU A 7 3.27 -0.74 8.67
CA LEU A 7 2.20 -0.35 9.59
C LEU A 7 0.98 0.15 8.78
N LEU A 8 -0.13 -0.59 8.82
CA LEU A 8 -1.45 -0.15 8.34
C LEU A 8 -2.19 0.52 9.51
N CYS A 9 -2.47 1.82 9.40
CA CYS A 9 -3.12 2.61 10.43
C CYS A 9 -4.65 2.48 10.31
N THR A 10 -5.30 1.88 11.30
CA THR A 10 -6.75 1.89 11.49
C THR A 10 -7.17 3.11 12.32
N ILE A 11 -7.91 4.06 11.74
CA ILE A 11 -8.65 5.06 12.52
C ILE A 11 -10.05 5.24 11.92
N LEU A 12 -11.04 4.76 12.67
CA LEU A 12 -12.47 5.09 12.62
C LEU A 12 -12.68 6.58 12.95
N ALA A 13 -13.39 7.35 12.12
CA ALA A 13 -14.30 8.44 12.53
C ALA A 13 -14.99 9.14 11.34
N THR A 14 -16.28 8.81 11.16
CA THR A 14 -17.44 9.63 10.71
C THR A 14 -17.24 10.91 9.87
N ALA A 15 -17.84 10.95 8.67
CA ALA A 15 -18.78 12.00 8.22
C ALA A 15 -19.32 11.68 6.80
N SER A 16 -20.57 12.08 6.56
CA SER A 16 -21.45 11.60 5.49
C SER A 16 -21.32 12.34 4.14
N LEU A 17 -21.81 11.66 3.08
CA LEU A 17 -22.39 12.15 1.82
C LEU A 17 -21.48 12.77 0.74
N ILE A 18 -21.20 11.99 -0.31
CA ILE A 18 -21.64 12.24 -1.70
C ILE A 18 -21.48 10.95 -2.52
N ALA A 19 -22.59 10.44 -3.07
CA ALA A 19 -22.61 9.31 -3.98
C ALA A 19 -22.38 9.80 -5.41
N ASN A 20 -21.16 9.63 -5.92
CA ASN A 20 -20.89 9.67 -7.35
C ASN A 20 -21.02 8.25 -7.89
N PRO A 21 -21.93 7.97 -8.85
CA PRO A 21 -21.75 6.82 -9.72
C PRO A 21 -20.59 7.15 -10.66
N ALA A 22 -19.36 6.94 -10.21
CA ALA A 22 -18.20 6.98 -11.08
C ALA A 22 -18.25 5.73 -11.95
N GLU A 23 -18.75 5.88 -13.17
CA GLU A 23 -18.54 4.92 -14.24
C GLU A 23 -17.03 4.78 -14.46
N GLY A 24 -16.45 3.62 -14.13
CA GLY A 24 -15.04 3.34 -14.35
C GLY A 24 -14.64 2.06 -13.64
N GLY A 25 -14.28 1.03 -14.41
CA GLY A 25 -14.02 -0.34 -13.90
C GLY A 25 -13.25 -0.34 -12.59
N ALA A 26 -13.71 -1.14 -11.62
CA ALA A 26 -13.27 -1.13 -10.23
C ALA A 26 -11.75 -0.89 -10.08
N ASN A 27 -11.39 0.36 -9.77
CA ASN A 27 -10.04 0.76 -9.46
C ASN A 27 -9.91 0.73 -7.94
N PHE A 28 -9.44 -0.39 -7.40
CA PHE A 28 -9.21 -0.53 -5.98
C PHE A 28 -7.92 0.18 -5.64
N ARG A 29 -7.92 0.99 -4.59
CA ARG A 29 -6.75 1.78 -4.20
C ARG A 29 -6.27 1.34 -2.83
N ILE A 30 -5.02 0.93 -2.76
CA ILE A 30 -4.34 0.63 -1.50
C ILE A 30 -3.31 1.72 -1.24
N THR A 31 -3.44 2.38 -0.10
CA THR A 31 -2.46 3.30 0.45
C THR A 31 -1.83 2.71 1.70
N GLY A 32 -0.63 3.14 2.02
CA GLY A 32 0.05 2.72 3.24
C GLY A 32 1.34 3.48 3.45
N ARG A 33 2.11 3.08 4.46
CA ARG A 33 3.42 3.67 4.76
C ARG A 33 4.50 2.60 4.90
N VAL A 34 5.70 2.93 4.43
CA VAL A 34 6.91 2.12 4.60
C VAL A 34 7.82 2.82 5.60
N LEU A 35 8.07 2.15 6.72
CA LEU A 35 8.88 2.64 7.82
C LEU A 35 10.07 1.72 8.09
N ASP A 36 11.16 2.31 8.55
CA ASP A 36 12.33 1.58 9.07
C ASP A 36 12.13 1.11 10.53
N GLU A 37 13.04 0.29 11.07
CA GLU A 37 13.06 -0.15 12.48
C GLU A 37 13.01 1.01 13.49
N ASN A 38 13.48 2.19 13.09
CA ASN A 38 13.45 3.42 13.90
C ASN A 38 12.15 4.22 13.74
N ASN A 39 11.10 3.65 13.12
CA ASN A 39 9.85 4.34 12.76
C ASN A 39 10.05 5.57 11.85
N LYS A 40 11.16 5.61 11.12
CA LYS A 40 11.45 6.68 10.16
C LYS A 40 10.85 6.32 8.80
N PRO A 41 10.22 7.28 8.10
CA PRO A 41 9.76 7.05 6.73
C PRO A 41 10.93 6.67 5.84
N LEU A 42 10.70 5.68 4.98
CA LEU A 42 11.72 5.17 4.07
C LEU A 42 11.38 5.59 2.63
N PRO A 43 11.73 6.82 2.22
CA PRO A 43 11.46 7.27 0.87
C PRO A 43 12.26 6.48 -0.14
N TRP A 44 11.76 6.41 -1.38
CA TRP A 44 12.39 5.67 -2.48
C TRP A 44 12.42 4.15 -2.33
N ALA A 45 11.77 3.60 -1.30
CA ALA A 45 11.42 2.18 -1.31
C ALA A 45 10.53 1.86 -2.51
N VAL A 46 10.64 0.64 -3.01
CA VAL A 46 9.76 0.11 -4.06
C VAL A 46 8.82 -0.90 -3.41
N VAL A 47 7.52 -0.66 -3.56
CA VAL A 47 6.47 -1.62 -3.20
C VAL A 47 5.97 -2.24 -4.48
N ALA A 48 6.25 -3.52 -4.67
CA ALA A 48 5.84 -4.30 -5.84
C ALA A 48 4.80 -5.35 -5.46
N VAL A 49 3.91 -5.72 -6.37
CA VAL A 49 2.98 -6.83 -6.19
C VAL A 49 3.56 -8.06 -6.86
N GLU A 50 3.76 -9.13 -6.09
CA GLU A 50 4.30 -10.40 -6.60
C GLU A 50 3.44 -10.95 -7.75
N ASN A 51 4.11 -11.58 -8.71
CA ASN A 51 3.49 -12.13 -9.93
C ASN A 51 2.80 -11.08 -10.83
N THR A 52 3.08 -9.80 -10.65
CA THR A 52 2.57 -8.73 -11.51
C THR A 52 3.65 -7.70 -11.82
N LEU A 53 3.37 -6.85 -12.81
CA LEU A 53 4.17 -5.66 -13.11
C LEU A 53 3.67 -4.42 -12.32
N LEU A 54 2.72 -4.61 -11.40
CA LEU A 54 2.21 -3.53 -10.57
C LEU A 54 3.19 -3.24 -9.45
N GLY A 55 3.55 -1.97 -9.33
CA GLY A 55 4.38 -1.47 -8.26
C GLY A 55 4.27 0.04 -8.16
N THR A 56 4.74 0.57 -7.04
CA THR A 56 4.80 2.00 -6.80
C THR A 56 6.06 2.33 -6.02
N THR A 57 6.49 3.57 -6.13
CA THR A 57 7.62 4.09 -5.36
C THR A 57 7.08 4.84 -4.14
N VAL A 58 7.70 4.60 -3.00
CA VAL A 58 7.38 5.28 -1.74
C VAL A 58 7.81 6.74 -1.82
N GLN A 59 6.89 7.64 -1.46
CA GLN A 59 7.11 9.09 -1.45
C GLN A 59 8.03 9.54 -0.31
N VAL A 60 8.39 10.82 -0.32
CA VAL A 60 9.31 11.43 0.66
C VAL A 60 8.85 11.27 2.12
N ASP A 61 7.54 11.26 2.34
CA ASP A 61 6.89 11.11 3.64
C ASP A 61 6.70 9.64 4.07
N GLY A 62 7.21 8.70 3.27
CA GLY A 62 7.08 7.27 3.51
C GLY A 62 5.75 6.69 3.05
N THR A 63 4.86 7.47 2.41
CA THR A 63 3.58 6.95 1.91
C THR A 63 3.72 6.28 0.55
N TYR A 64 2.84 5.34 0.26
CA TYR A 64 2.73 4.71 -1.04
C TYR A 64 1.26 4.57 -1.44
N GLN A 65 1.01 4.59 -2.75
CA GLN A 65 -0.31 4.34 -3.31
C GLN A 65 -0.18 3.36 -4.48
N LEU A 66 -0.97 2.29 -4.43
CA LEU A 66 -1.15 1.32 -5.51
C LEU A 66 -2.60 1.32 -5.97
N ASN A 67 -2.80 1.23 -7.28
CA ASN A 67 -4.12 1.09 -7.87
C ASN A 67 -4.21 -0.28 -8.55
N PHE A 68 -5.24 -1.06 -8.21
CA PHE A 68 -5.54 -2.37 -8.76
C PHE A 68 -6.77 -2.29 -9.63
N ARG A 69 -6.78 -3.03 -10.74
CA ARG A 69 -7.92 -3.08 -11.67
C ARG A 69 -8.95 -4.17 -11.34
N LYS A 70 -8.60 -5.06 -10.40
CA LYS A 70 -9.42 -6.21 -9.98
C LYS A 70 -9.21 -6.41 -8.48
N GLY A 71 -10.26 -6.88 -7.81
CA GLY A 71 -10.17 -7.35 -6.44
C GLY A 71 -9.54 -8.74 -6.40
N GLY A 72 -8.96 -9.10 -5.27
CA GLY A 72 -8.29 -10.37 -5.09
C GLY A 72 -7.28 -10.37 -3.95
N SER A 73 -6.67 -11.52 -3.70
CA SER A 73 -5.53 -11.61 -2.79
C SER A 73 -4.23 -11.32 -3.55
N TYR A 74 -3.47 -10.36 -3.04
CA TYR A 74 -2.21 -9.91 -3.61
C TYR A 74 -1.12 -9.97 -2.55
N THR A 75 0.10 -10.27 -2.99
CA THR A 75 1.25 -10.22 -2.09
C THR A 75 2.11 -9.02 -2.44
N LEU A 76 2.20 -8.06 -1.52
CA LEU A 76 3.05 -6.89 -1.64
C LEU A 76 4.44 -7.19 -1.11
N THR A 77 5.47 -6.83 -1.86
CA THR A 77 6.86 -6.88 -1.44
C THR A 77 7.44 -5.47 -1.42
N ALA A 78 7.79 -4.99 -0.24
CA ALA A 78 8.56 -3.77 -0.05
C ALA A 78 10.06 -4.09 -0.11
N SER A 79 10.79 -3.34 -0.91
CA SER A 79 12.24 -3.50 -1.08
C SER A 79 12.93 -2.15 -1.18
N PHE A 80 14.09 -2.04 -0.53
CA PHE A 80 14.94 -0.86 -0.59
C PHE A 80 16.41 -1.27 -0.55
N MET A 81 17.27 -0.49 -1.21
CA MET A 81 18.69 -0.82 -1.33
C MET A 81 19.35 -0.87 0.05
N GLY A 82 20.00 -2.00 0.37
CA GLY A 82 20.65 -2.22 1.67
C GLY A 82 19.72 -2.70 2.80
N TYR A 83 18.42 -2.91 2.52
CA TYR A 83 17.44 -3.43 3.49
C TYR A 83 16.95 -4.81 3.08
N GLY A 84 16.50 -5.57 4.09
CA GLY A 84 15.79 -6.82 3.85
C GLY A 84 14.46 -6.56 3.17
N LYS A 85 14.08 -7.42 2.21
CA LYS A 85 12.74 -7.40 1.61
C LYS A 85 11.70 -7.79 2.66
N VAL A 86 10.56 -7.13 2.64
CA VAL A 86 9.41 -7.49 3.48
C VAL A 86 8.21 -7.77 2.60
N THR A 87 7.60 -8.91 2.86
CA THR A 87 6.47 -9.40 2.08
C THR A 87 5.22 -9.42 2.96
N LYS A 88 4.11 -8.91 2.43
CA LYS A 88 2.83 -8.79 3.12
C LYS A 88 1.69 -9.17 2.18
N GLN A 89 0.91 -10.17 2.56
CA GLN A 89 -0.31 -10.51 1.86
C GLN A 89 -1.42 -9.54 2.24
N ILE A 90 -2.13 -9.04 1.23
CA ILE A 90 -3.31 -8.19 1.37
C ILE A 90 -4.46 -8.76 0.54
N THR A 91 -5.68 -8.53 1.01
CA THR A 91 -6.89 -8.80 0.24
C THR A 91 -7.47 -7.46 -0.18
N VAL A 92 -7.73 -7.32 -1.48
CA VAL A 92 -8.27 -6.12 -2.09
C VAL A 92 -9.72 -6.44 -2.46
N ASP A 93 -10.65 -5.84 -1.73
CA ASP A 93 -12.09 -5.99 -1.91
C ASP A 93 -12.75 -4.63 -2.19
N GLU A 94 -13.97 -4.65 -2.74
CA GLU A 94 -14.66 -3.49 -3.35
C GLU A 94 -14.98 -2.38 -2.35
N ASN A 95 -14.60 -2.56 -1.08
CA ASN A 95 -14.84 -1.65 0.02
C ASN A 95 -13.57 -1.19 0.74
N THR A 96 -12.37 -1.47 0.24
CA THR A 96 -11.14 -1.05 0.92
C THR A 96 -10.74 0.36 0.50
N GLN A 97 -11.20 1.36 1.27
CA GLN A 97 -10.52 2.65 1.44
C GLN A 97 -9.57 2.47 2.63
N VAL A 98 -8.26 2.55 2.41
CA VAL A 98 -7.23 2.61 3.46
C VAL A 98 -6.65 4.01 3.58
#